data_AF-D4DVX7-F1
#
_entry.id   AF-D4DVX7-F1
#
_cell.length_a   1.000
_cell.length_b   1.000
_cell.length_c   1.000
_cell.angle_alpha   90.00
_cell.angle_beta   90.00
_cell.angle_gamma   90.00
#
_symmetry.space_group_name_H-M   'P 1'
#
loop_
_entity.id
_entity.type
_entity.pdbx_description
1 polymer ?
#
loop_
_entity_poly.entity_id
_entity_poly.type
_entity_poly.pdbx_seq_one_letter_code
_entity_poly.pdbx_strand_id
1 'polypeptide(L)'
;METATMLQKRAVLTPDQFSLLASAISEAMLNVSHHAYEDDMFKSQLAMLGGKRWWQCAWFNADENEVVFIICDLGLGIYGSFGTLDGDLDQQNEVSSVMKALTLGESRFVGLGRGNGSEDIKRPIGSGCAESEKLLVLTGHARYSYNSQDAMPRCERLAEFIPGTLVQWSLVPRRGEHD
;
A
#
# COMPACT_ATOMS: atom_id res chain seq x y z
N MET A 1 -8.78 -7.22 10.17
CA MET A 1 -8.28 -6.64 11.44
C MET A 1 -7.46 -7.60 12.30
N GLU A 2 -7.74 -8.91 12.32
CA GLU A 2 -7.03 -9.86 13.21
C GLU A 2 -5.49 -9.82 13.11
N THR A 3 -4.93 -9.70 11.90
CA THR A 3 -3.48 -9.59 11.67
C THR A 3 -2.88 -8.33 12.29
N ALA A 4 -3.56 -7.17 12.18
CA ALA A 4 -3.12 -5.93 12.82
C ALA A 4 -3.22 -6.03 14.35
N THR A 5 -4.27 -6.66 14.87
CA THR A 5 -4.41 -6.92 16.31
C THR A 5 -3.33 -7.87 16.84
N MET A 6 -2.88 -8.85 16.04
CA MET A 6 -1.74 -9.71 16.38
C MET A 6 -0.46 -8.90 16.53
N LEU A 7 -0.18 -7.98 15.59
CA LEU A 7 0.96 -7.07 15.70
C LEU A 7 0.90 -6.23 16.98
N GLN A 8 -0.27 -5.65 17.30
CA GLN A 8 -0.40 -4.81 18.49
C GLN A 8 0.02 -5.53 19.78
N LYS A 9 -0.31 -6.83 19.89
CA LYS A 9 0.05 -7.66 21.05
C LYS A 9 1.56 -7.90 21.18
N ARG A 10 2.33 -7.80 20.09
CA ARG A 10 3.77 -8.12 20.06
C ARG A 10 4.65 -6.89 19.98
N ALA A 11 4.32 -5.97 19.08
CA ALA A 11 5.11 -4.79 18.78
C ALA A 11 4.91 -3.67 19.81
N VAL A 12 3.70 -3.60 20.39
CA VAL A 12 3.27 -2.53 21.31
C VAL A 12 3.40 -1.16 20.64
N LEU A 13 2.71 -0.99 19.49
CA LEU A 13 2.60 0.32 18.85
C LEU A 13 1.82 1.28 19.77
N THR A 14 2.13 2.58 19.71
CA THR A 14 1.29 3.58 20.36
C THR A 14 -0.12 3.58 19.74
N PRO A 15 -1.16 4.07 20.45
CA PRO A 15 -2.50 4.17 19.89
C PRO A 15 -2.55 4.93 18.55
N ASP A 16 -1.74 5.98 18.42
CA ASP A 16 -1.64 6.76 17.19
C ASP A 16 -1.00 5.97 16.05
N GLN A 17 0.14 5.30 16.31
CA GLN A 17 0.80 4.44 15.31
C GLN A 17 -0.14 3.32 14.83
N PHE A 18 -0.86 2.69 15.76
CA PHE A 18 -1.82 1.65 15.43
C PHE A 18 -2.99 2.18 14.59
N SER A 19 -3.52 3.35 14.95
CA SER A 19 -4.62 4.00 14.22
C SER A 19 -4.22 4.35 12.78
N LEU A 20 -3.05 4.95 12.59
CA LEU A 20 -2.53 5.30 11.26
C LEU A 20 -2.32 4.04 10.40
N LEU A 21 -1.69 3.00 10.96
CA LEU A 21 -1.48 1.74 10.26
C LEU A 21 -2.82 1.06 9.91
N ALA A 22 -3.79 1.05 10.82
CA ALA A 22 -5.11 0.46 10.57
C ALA A 22 -5.87 1.21 9.46
N SER A 23 -5.76 2.54 9.41
CA SER A 23 -6.32 3.35 8.33
C SER A 23 -5.68 3.01 6.98
N ALA A 24 -4.36 2.94 6.92
CA ALA A 24 -3.61 2.58 5.71
C ALA A 24 -3.93 1.17 5.21
N ILE A 25 -4.02 0.19 6.11
CA ILE A 25 -4.44 -1.19 5.81
C ILE A 25 -5.85 -1.21 5.24
N SER A 26 -6.77 -0.45 5.85
CA SER A 26 -8.16 -0.38 5.40
C SER A 26 -8.26 0.17 3.98
N GLU A 27 -7.49 1.22 3.68
CA GLU A 27 -7.44 1.79 2.33
C GLU A 27 -6.85 0.82 1.30
N ALA A 28 -5.76 0.13 1.63
CA ALA A 28 -5.22 -0.91 0.75
C ALA A 28 -6.22 -2.06 0.51
N MET A 29 -6.94 -2.50 1.54
CA MET A 29 -8.02 -3.48 1.38
C MET A 29 -9.16 -2.95 0.50
N LEU A 30 -9.51 -1.66 0.61
CA LEU A 30 -10.49 -1.02 -0.27
C LEU A 30 -10.00 -0.99 -1.72
N ASN A 31 -8.71 -0.75 -1.97
CA ASN A 31 -8.13 -0.81 -3.30
C ASN A 31 -8.19 -2.23 -3.90
N VAL A 32 -7.94 -3.27 -3.10
CA VAL A 32 -8.14 -4.66 -3.53
C VAL A 32 -9.62 -4.95 -3.84
N SER A 33 -10.52 -4.50 -2.96
CA SER A 33 -11.95 -4.73 -3.10
C SER A 33 -12.55 -3.99 -4.29
N HIS A 34 -12.08 -2.78 -4.59
CA HIS A 34 -12.72 -1.92 -5.58
C HIS A 34 -11.93 -1.72 -6.85
N HIS A 35 -10.65 -2.09 -6.96
CA HIS A 35 -9.88 -1.74 -8.16
C HIS A 35 -9.08 -2.90 -8.74
N ALA A 36 -8.59 -3.82 -7.90
CA ALA A 36 -7.71 -4.89 -8.36
C ALA A 36 -8.36 -5.83 -9.39
N TYR A 37 -9.68 -6.05 -9.32
CA TYR A 37 -10.39 -7.09 -10.08
C TYR A 37 -11.64 -6.59 -10.82
N GLU A 38 -11.70 -5.29 -11.16
CA GLU A 38 -12.87 -4.73 -11.84
C GLU A 38 -12.93 -5.05 -13.35
N ASP A 39 -11.81 -5.46 -13.95
CA ASP A 39 -11.77 -5.80 -15.38
C ASP A 39 -12.46 -7.14 -15.67
N ASP A 40 -13.17 -7.18 -16.80
CA ASP A 40 -13.90 -8.34 -17.29
C ASP A 40 -13.02 -9.58 -17.48
N MET A 41 -11.71 -9.41 -17.70
CA MET A 41 -10.74 -10.50 -17.80
C MET A 41 -10.74 -11.40 -16.54
N PHE A 42 -11.10 -10.86 -15.37
CA PHE A 42 -11.13 -11.62 -14.12
C PHE A 42 -12.43 -12.40 -13.93
N LYS A 43 -13.51 -12.15 -14.66
CA LYS A 43 -14.83 -12.78 -14.44
C LYS A 43 -14.76 -14.32 -14.40
N SER A 44 -14.08 -14.92 -15.38
CA SER A 44 -13.90 -16.38 -15.47
C SER A 44 -13.09 -16.91 -14.28
N GLN A 45 -11.98 -16.24 -13.96
CA GLN A 45 -11.12 -16.63 -12.85
C GLN A 45 -11.86 -16.53 -11.52
N LEU A 46 -12.59 -15.44 -11.28
CA LEU A 46 -13.36 -15.23 -10.06
C LEU A 46 -14.45 -16.29 -9.89
N ALA A 47 -15.14 -16.68 -10.97
CA ALA A 47 -16.14 -17.74 -10.95
C ALA A 47 -15.52 -19.11 -10.63
N MET A 48 -14.36 -19.43 -11.21
CA MET A 48 -13.65 -20.69 -10.97
C MET A 48 -13.06 -20.77 -9.54
N LEU A 49 -12.50 -19.66 -9.07
CA LEU A 49 -11.78 -19.57 -7.80
C LEU A 49 -12.69 -19.23 -6.61
N GLY A 50 -13.93 -18.83 -6.86
CA GLY A 50 -14.90 -18.43 -5.83
C GLY A 50 -14.59 -17.08 -5.18
N GLY A 51 -13.83 -16.20 -5.84
CA GLY A 51 -13.55 -14.85 -5.35
C GLY A 51 -12.15 -14.32 -5.66
N LYS A 52 -11.90 -13.09 -5.18
CA LYS A 52 -10.65 -12.34 -5.38
C LYS A 52 -9.49 -12.99 -4.63
N ARG A 53 -8.29 -13.00 -5.22
CA ARG A 53 -7.09 -13.61 -4.63
C ARG A 53 -6.17 -12.54 -4.04
N TRP A 54 -6.09 -12.48 -2.73
CA TRP A 54 -5.21 -11.55 -2.05
C TRP A 54 -4.83 -12.15 -0.71
N TRP A 55 -3.70 -11.71 -0.17
CA TRP A 55 -3.20 -12.14 1.12
C TRP A 55 -2.62 -10.96 1.87
N GLN A 56 -2.51 -11.12 3.19
CA GLN A 56 -1.82 -10.19 4.05
C GLN A 56 -0.90 -10.98 4.99
N CYS A 57 0.23 -10.39 5.33
CA CYS A 57 1.19 -10.96 6.26
C CYS A 57 1.69 -9.86 7.19
N ALA A 58 2.04 -10.22 8.41
CA ALA A 58 2.68 -9.28 9.31
C ALA A 58 3.58 -9.99 10.31
N TRP A 59 4.66 -9.34 10.70
CA TRP A 59 5.53 -9.79 11.78
C TRP A 59 6.16 -8.61 12.49
N PHE A 60 6.68 -8.91 13.68
CA PHE A 60 7.52 -8.00 14.44
C PHE A 60 8.89 -8.65 14.59
N ASN A 61 9.93 -7.98 14.09
CA ASN A 61 11.32 -8.33 14.29
C ASN A 61 11.84 -7.60 15.53
N ALA A 62 12.07 -8.34 16.63
CA ALA A 62 12.54 -7.75 17.88
C ALA A 62 14.00 -7.27 17.80
N ASP A 63 14.84 -7.95 17.01
CA ASP A 63 16.27 -7.65 16.89
C ASP A 63 16.50 -6.32 16.15
N GLU A 64 15.64 -6.02 15.17
CA GLU A 64 15.69 -4.79 14.37
C GLU A 64 14.68 -3.73 14.86
N ASN A 65 13.89 -4.04 15.88
CA ASN A 65 12.75 -3.24 16.34
C ASN A 65 11.84 -2.80 15.18
N GLU A 66 11.52 -3.72 14.27
CA GLU A 66 10.79 -3.44 13.03
C GLU A 66 9.45 -4.17 13.02
N VAL A 67 8.38 -3.43 12.71
CA VAL A 67 7.07 -3.99 12.37
C VAL A 67 6.92 -3.97 10.87
N VAL A 68 6.63 -5.13 10.30
CA VAL A 68 6.32 -5.25 8.88
C VAL A 68 4.87 -5.68 8.70
N PHE A 69 4.14 -4.98 7.83
CA PHE A 69 2.82 -5.38 7.36
C PHE A 69 2.81 -5.38 5.84
N ILE A 70 2.27 -6.44 5.24
CA ILE A 70 2.18 -6.61 3.80
C ILE A 70 0.74 -6.92 3.42
N ILE A 71 0.26 -6.29 2.35
CA ILE A 71 -0.95 -6.68 1.61
C ILE A 71 -0.55 -6.91 0.16
N CYS A 72 -1.04 -7.98 -0.44
CA CYS A 72 -0.78 -8.28 -1.84
C CYS A 72 -2.03 -8.86 -2.52
N ASP A 73 -2.34 -8.36 -3.71
CA ASP A 73 -3.33 -8.90 -4.63
C ASP A 73 -2.68 -9.36 -5.95
N LEU A 74 -3.43 -10.13 -6.74
CA LEU A 74 -3.04 -10.63 -8.07
C LEU A 74 -3.89 -10.00 -9.19
N GLY A 75 -4.36 -8.77 -8.99
CA GLY A 75 -5.22 -8.04 -9.89
C GLY A 75 -4.49 -7.33 -11.03
N LEU A 76 -5.11 -6.26 -11.55
CA LEU A 76 -4.59 -5.41 -12.62
C LEU A 76 -3.28 -4.69 -12.28
N GLY A 77 -3.00 -4.48 -10.99
CA GLY A 77 -1.99 -3.54 -10.56
C GLY A 77 -2.45 -2.07 -10.68
N ILE A 78 -1.61 -1.16 -10.19
CA ILE A 78 -1.93 0.27 -10.15
C ILE A 78 -2.02 0.84 -11.56
N TYR A 79 -1.10 0.49 -12.47
CA TYR A 79 -1.13 1.02 -13.83
C TYR A 79 -2.38 0.61 -14.61
N GLY A 80 -2.77 -0.67 -14.54
CA GLY A 80 -3.97 -1.16 -15.23
C GLY A 80 -5.27 -0.56 -14.67
N SER A 81 -5.34 -0.36 -13.35
CA SER A 81 -6.52 0.23 -12.69
C SER A 81 -6.58 1.76 -12.79
N PHE A 82 -5.44 2.44 -12.93
CA PHE A 82 -5.34 3.90 -13.07
C PHE A 82 -5.39 4.36 -14.54
N GLY A 83 -4.73 3.65 -15.45
CA GLY A 83 -4.61 4.04 -16.87
C GLY A 83 -5.91 3.96 -17.67
N THR A 84 -6.89 3.17 -17.21
CA THR A 84 -8.24 3.12 -17.80
C THR A 84 -9.07 4.39 -17.52
N LEU A 85 -8.57 5.32 -16.69
CA LEU A 85 -9.31 6.48 -16.20
C LEU A 85 -9.00 7.78 -16.95
N ASP A 86 -7.78 7.96 -17.43
CA ASP A 86 -7.33 9.23 -17.99
C ASP A 86 -7.60 9.36 -19.51
N GLY A 87 -8.07 8.31 -20.20
CA GLY A 87 -8.45 8.33 -21.63
C GLY A 87 -7.31 8.67 -22.61
N ASP A 88 -6.18 9.15 -22.09
CA ASP A 88 -4.99 9.58 -22.78
C ASP A 88 -3.98 8.44 -22.74
N LEU A 89 -4.23 7.44 -23.60
CA LEU A 89 -3.33 6.30 -23.83
C LEU A 89 -2.04 6.72 -24.56
N ASP A 90 -1.66 8.00 -24.53
CA ASP A 90 -0.41 8.45 -25.12
C ASP A 90 0.69 8.45 -24.05
N GLN A 91 1.41 7.32 -23.99
CA GLN A 91 2.84 7.25 -23.67
C GLN A 91 3.30 7.65 -22.25
N GLN A 92 2.44 7.66 -21.23
CA GLN A 92 2.96 7.65 -19.86
C GLN A 92 3.60 6.29 -19.57
N ASN A 93 4.92 6.29 -19.36
CA ASN A 93 5.67 5.14 -18.85
C ASN A 93 5.00 4.64 -17.55
N GLU A 94 4.76 3.33 -17.43
CA GLU A 94 4.12 2.67 -16.28
C GLU A 94 4.62 3.22 -14.92
N VAL A 95 5.93 3.43 -14.81
CA VAL A 95 6.59 4.01 -13.63
C VAL A 95 6.05 5.42 -13.30
N SER A 96 5.90 6.28 -14.30
CA SER A 96 5.37 7.64 -14.16
C SER A 96 3.91 7.63 -13.74
N SER A 97 3.09 6.73 -14.30
CA SER A 97 1.68 6.57 -13.92
C SER A 97 1.54 6.09 -12.47
N VAL A 98 2.34 5.11 -12.06
CA VAL A 98 2.36 4.65 -10.65
C VAL A 98 2.82 5.77 -9.72
N MET A 99 3.87 6.50 -10.10
CA MET A 99 4.34 7.67 -9.35
C MET A 99 3.24 8.73 -9.22
N LYS A 100 2.51 9.04 -10.30
CA LYS A 100 1.41 10.00 -10.32
C LYS A 100 0.26 9.56 -9.40
N ALA A 101 -0.22 8.32 -9.55
CA ALA A 101 -1.30 7.75 -8.76
C ALA A 101 -1.00 7.77 -7.25
N LEU A 102 0.25 7.45 -6.91
CA LEU A 102 0.70 7.42 -5.52
C LEU A 102 1.08 8.80 -4.97
N THR A 103 1.44 9.80 -5.80
CA THR A 103 1.91 11.12 -5.32
C THR A 103 0.81 12.16 -5.21
N LEU A 104 -0.11 12.23 -6.17
CA LEU A 104 -1.01 13.38 -6.26
C LEU A 104 -2.29 13.25 -5.44
N GLY A 105 -2.54 12.13 -4.76
CA GLY A 105 -3.83 11.95 -4.08
C GLY A 105 -5.03 11.85 -5.04
N GLU A 106 -4.78 11.76 -6.36
CA GLU A 106 -5.76 11.77 -7.47
C GLU A 106 -6.56 10.46 -7.56
N SER A 107 -6.84 9.80 -6.43
CA SER A 107 -7.84 8.75 -6.43
C SER A 107 -9.21 9.42 -6.55
N ARG A 108 -10.03 8.94 -7.50
CA ARG A 108 -11.35 9.49 -7.93
C ARG A 108 -12.36 9.81 -6.81
N PHE A 109 -12.07 9.52 -5.54
CA PHE A 109 -13.01 9.62 -4.43
C PHE A 109 -12.81 10.85 -3.53
N VAL A 110 -11.95 11.80 -3.90
CA VAL A 110 -11.88 13.13 -3.29
C VAL A 110 -13.27 13.80 -3.41
N GLY A 111 -14.10 13.67 -2.38
CA GLY A 111 -15.44 14.27 -2.33
C GLY A 111 -16.60 13.34 -1.93
N LEU A 112 -16.40 12.01 -1.86
CA LEU A 112 -17.44 11.05 -1.41
C LEU A 112 -17.29 10.64 0.07
N GLY A 113 -16.59 11.44 0.87
CA GLY A 113 -16.31 11.13 2.28
C GLY A 113 -15.22 10.06 2.49
N ARG A 114 -14.49 9.69 1.43
CA ARG A 114 -13.25 8.90 1.51
C ARG A 114 -12.06 9.84 1.64
N GLY A 115 -11.08 9.47 2.48
CA GLY A 115 -9.79 10.14 2.54
C GLY A 115 -9.04 10.01 1.21
N ASN A 116 -8.06 10.89 0.97
CA ASN A 116 -7.20 10.85 -0.21
C ASN A 116 -6.42 9.53 -0.22
N GLY A 117 -6.96 8.47 -0.85
CA GLY A 117 -6.52 7.09 -0.61
C GLY A 117 -5.01 6.83 -0.74
N SER A 118 -4.32 7.46 -1.70
CA SER A 118 -2.86 7.34 -1.81
C SER A 118 -2.07 8.11 -0.75
N GLU A 119 -2.66 9.13 -0.11
CA GLU A 119 -2.09 9.77 1.08
C GLU A 119 -2.28 8.90 2.32
N ASP A 120 -3.44 8.25 2.45
CA ASP A 120 -3.77 7.39 3.61
C ASP A 120 -2.78 6.23 3.75
N ILE A 121 -2.32 5.64 2.65
CA ILE A 121 -1.29 4.58 2.69
C ILE A 121 0.10 5.08 3.09
N LYS A 122 0.41 6.38 2.96
CA LYS A 122 1.72 6.95 3.36
C LYS A 122 1.76 7.38 4.81
N ARG A 123 0.62 7.78 5.37
CA ARG A 123 0.49 8.34 6.72
C ARG A 123 1.19 7.58 7.85
N PRO A 124 1.32 6.24 7.83
CA PRO A 124 2.06 5.54 8.88
C PRO A 124 3.55 5.87 8.92
N ILE A 125 4.13 6.26 7.78
CA ILE A 125 5.57 6.54 7.65
C ILE A 125 5.90 7.86 8.35
N GLY A 126 6.91 7.85 9.22
CA GLY A 126 7.33 8.99 10.04
C GLY A 126 6.67 9.03 11.43
N SER A 127 5.65 8.21 11.68
CA SER A 127 4.93 8.18 12.96
C SER A 127 5.77 7.62 14.12
N GLY A 128 6.77 6.78 13.84
CA GLY A 128 7.72 6.28 14.83
C GLY A 128 8.83 7.27 15.20
N CYS A 129 8.91 8.40 14.48
CA CYS A 129 10.05 9.33 14.52
C CYS A 129 11.40 8.62 14.31
N ALA A 130 11.42 7.58 13.48
CA ALA A 130 12.61 6.86 13.07
C ALA A 130 12.86 7.06 11.57
N GLU A 131 14.13 7.21 11.21
CA GLU A 131 14.56 7.42 9.82
C GLU A 131 14.46 6.15 8.96
N SER A 132 14.28 4.99 9.59
CA SER A 132 14.23 3.69 8.93
C SER A 132 12.84 3.28 8.44
N GLU A 133 11.78 4.04 8.76
CA GLU A 133 10.41 3.73 8.34
C GLU A 133 10.23 3.89 6.83
N LYS A 134 9.61 2.88 6.19
CA LYS A 134 9.52 2.77 4.73
C LYS A 134 8.17 2.24 4.28
N LEU A 135 7.66 2.82 3.21
CA LEU A 135 6.60 2.28 2.37
C LEU A 135 7.22 1.78 1.07
N LEU A 136 6.95 0.52 0.73
CA LEU A 136 7.31 -0.11 -0.53
C LEU A 136 6.03 -0.53 -1.26
N VAL A 137 5.92 -0.15 -2.53
CA VAL A 137 4.85 -0.63 -3.42
C VAL A 137 5.48 -1.25 -4.66
N LEU A 138 5.10 -2.50 -4.96
CA LEU A 138 5.51 -3.22 -6.16
C LEU A 138 4.28 -3.53 -7.02
N THR A 139 4.31 -3.16 -8.30
CA THR A 139 3.18 -3.39 -9.22
C THR A 139 3.65 -3.27 -10.66
N GLY A 140 3.33 -4.24 -11.51
CA GLY A 140 3.85 -4.29 -12.87
C GLY A 140 5.38 -4.25 -12.89
N HIS A 141 6.00 -3.39 -13.71
CA HIS A 141 7.43 -3.11 -13.65
C HIS A 141 7.78 -1.90 -12.76
N ALA A 142 6.91 -1.44 -11.87
CA ALA A 142 7.18 -0.30 -11.01
C ALA A 142 7.54 -0.75 -9.58
N ARG A 143 8.62 -0.16 -9.06
CA ARG A 143 8.96 -0.13 -7.63
C ARG A 143 8.85 1.30 -7.13
N TYR A 144 7.82 1.56 -6.33
CA TYR A 144 7.68 2.80 -5.60
C TYR A 144 8.22 2.64 -4.18
N SER A 145 8.98 3.62 -3.70
CA SER A 145 9.53 3.64 -2.35
C SER A 145 9.41 5.04 -1.76
N TYR A 146 8.98 5.10 -0.51
CA TYR A 146 8.86 6.31 0.27
C TYR A 146 9.39 6.06 1.68
N ASN A 147 10.19 6.98 2.21
CA ASN A 147 10.68 6.92 3.58
C ASN A 147 10.38 8.24 4.30
N SER A 148 10.55 8.27 5.63
CA SER A 148 10.23 9.44 6.46
C SER A 148 11.16 10.65 6.25
N GLN A 149 12.31 10.48 5.58
CA GLN A 149 13.31 11.51 5.32
C GLN A 149 13.26 12.06 3.88
N ASP A 150 12.63 11.32 2.98
CA ASP A 150 12.58 11.63 1.57
C ASP A 150 11.60 12.80 1.39
N ALA A 151 12.11 13.93 0.90
CA ALA A 151 11.27 15.08 0.52
C ALA A 151 10.24 14.71 -0.57
N MET A 152 10.58 13.73 -1.40
CA MET A 152 9.72 13.16 -2.43
C MET A 152 9.95 11.65 -2.57
N PRO A 153 8.89 10.87 -2.85
CA PRO A 153 9.03 9.44 -3.10
C PRO A 153 9.86 9.15 -4.37
N ARG A 154 10.34 7.91 -4.48
CA ARG A 154 11.07 7.43 -5.67
C ARG A 154 10.24 6.35 -6.36
N CYS A 155 10.27 6.32 -7.68
CA CYS A 155 9.65 5.28 -8.48
C CYS A 155 10.61 4.83 -9.56
N GLU A 156 10.94 3.54 -9.60
CA GLU A 156 11.95 2.98 -10.48
C GLU A 156 11.37 1.81 -11.27
N ARG A 157 11.98 1.53 -12.43
CA ARG A 157 11.59 0.40 -13.27
C ARG A 157 12.29 -0.88 -12.82
N LEU A 158 11.53 -1.95 -12.63
CA LEU A 158 11.99 -3.31 -12.41
C LEU A 158 12.13 -4.06 -13.74
N ALA A 159 13.08 -4.99 -13.83
CA ALA A 159 13.19 -5.89 -14.97
C ALA A 159 12.04 -6.91 -14.97
N GLU A 160 11.69 -7.40 -13.79
CA GLU A 160 10.62 -8.35 -13.55
C GLU A 160 9.25 -7.66 -13.54
N PHE A 161 8.23 -8.38 -13.99
CA PHE A 161 6.84 -7.96 -13.88
C PHE A 161 6.21 -8.58 -12.62
N ILE A 162 5.63 -7.74 -11.77
CA ILE A 162 4.90 -8.15 -10.56
C ILE A 162 3.39 -8.11 -10.84
N PRO A 163 2.69 -9.26 -10.89
CA PRO A 163 1.24 -9.29 -11.04
C PRO A 163 0.53 -8.63 -9.86
N GLY A 164 -0.50 -7.83 -10.13
CA GLY A 164 -1.26 -7.12 -9.10
C GLY A 164 -0.45 -6.03 -8.40
N THR A 165 -0.69 -5.88 -7.10
CA THR A 165 -0.03 -4.89 -6.25
C THR A 165 0.41 -5.53 -4.95
N LEU A 166 1.66 -5.28 -4.54
CA LEU A 166 2.16 -5.54 -3.20
C LEU A 166 2.41 -4.21 -2.51
N VAL A 167 1.86 -4.02 -1.32
CA VAL A 167 2.10 -2.87 -0.45
C VAL A 167 2.72 -3.38 0.84
N GLN A 168 3.87 -2.83 1.22
CA GLN A 168 4.57 -3.14 2.44
C GLN A 168 4.83 -1.87 3.24
N TRP A 169 4.47 -1.90 4.52
CA TRP A 169 4.90 -0.94 5.52
C TRP A 169 5.96 -1.59 6.42
N SER A 170 7.09 -0.91 6.57
CA SER A 170 8.14 -1.18 7.55
C SER A 170 8.15 -0.01 8.53
N LEU A 171 7.80 -0.25 9.80
CA LEU A 171 7.60 0.77 10.84
C LEU A 171 8.45 0.47 12.08
N VAL A 172 8.74 1.49 12.87
CA VAL A 172 9.45 1.34 14.13
C VAL A 172 8.49 1.60 15.29
N PRO A 173 8.20 0.61 16.16
CA PRO A 173 7.35 0.84 17.33
C PRO A 173 7.95 1.89 18.27
N ARG A 174 7.12 2.85 18.69
CA ARG A 174 7.43 3.74 19.79
C ARG A 174 7.00 3.08 21.10
N ARG A 175 7.98 2.67 21.89
CA ARG A 175 7.80 2.27 23.28
C ARG A 175 8.28 3.45 24.11
N GLY A 176 7.40 4.04 24.92
CA GLY A 176 7.59 5.38 25.47
C GLY A 176 8.96 5.62 26.10
N GLU A 177 9.59 6.75 25.75
CA GLU A 177 10.47 7.48 26.66
C GLU A 177 9.58 8.25 27.65
N HIS A 178 8.82 7.54 28.48
CA HIS A 178 8.14 8.10 29.65
C HIS A 178 7.92 6.98 30.66
N ASP A 179 8.97 6.70 31.42
CA ASP A 179 8.92 6.42 32.85
C ASP A 179 9.96 7.31 33.55
#